data_AF-A0A929YF79-F1
#
_entry.id   AF-A0A929YF79-F1
#
_cell.length_a   1.000
_cell.length_b   1.000
_cell.length_c   1.000
_cell.angle_alpha   90.00
_cell.angle_beta   90.00
_cell.angle_gamma   90.00
#
_symmetry.space_group_name_H-M   'P 1'
#
loop_
_entity.id
_entity.type
_entity.pdbx_description
1 polymer ?
#
loop_
_entity_poly.entity_id
_entity_poly.type
_entity_poly.pdbx_seq_one_letter_code
_entity_poly.pdbx_strand_id
1 'polypeptide(L)'
;MVSDPEEIRQQALANLDPLEEGATDDDLLTELLLKRGISPLAQIERHDNFCFIPSEKLVICLVHSMAEELFATILAAKPSSIIILDRAFGDDINLKVNLLLQAERQGVEVEVV
;
A
#
# COMPACT_ATOMS: atom_id res chain seq x y z
N MET A 1 2.97 39.44 -8.60
CA MET A 1 2.63 38.92 -9.94
C MET A 1 1.76 37.72 -9.68
N VAL A 2 0.50 37.80 -10.09
CA VAL A 2 -0.53 36.81 -9.80
C VAL A 2 -0.25 35.60 -10.70
N SER A 3 -0.02 34.43 -10.11
CA SER A 3 0.13 33.17 -10.85
C SER A 3 -1.09 32.97 -11.74
N ASP A 4 -0.87 32.65 -13.02
CA ASP A 4 -1.95 32.47 -13.98
C ASP A 4 -2.93 31.40 -13.49
N PRO A 5 -4.25 31.60 -13.57
CA PRO A 5 -5.25 30.62 -13.11
C PRO A 5 -5.06 29.24 -13.74
N GLU A 6 -4.49 29.22 -14.94
CA GLU A 6 -4.17 28.01 -15.68
C GLU A 6 -2.96 27.27 -15.10
N GLU A 7 -1.98 28.01 -14.58
CA GLU A 7 -0.80 27.48 -13.89
C GLU A 7 -1.21 26.82 -12.57
N ILE A 8 -2.16 27.42 -11.84
CA ILE A 8 -2.76 26.85 -10.63
C ILE A 8 -3.56 25.57 -10.99
N ARG A 9 -4.29 25.57 -12.10
CA ARG A 9 -5.07 24.40 -12.56
C ARG A 9 -4.17 23.22 -12.93
N GLN A 10 -3.07 23.48 -13.63
CA GLN A 10 -2.08 22.46 -13.99
C GLN A 10 -1.37 21.90 -12.75
N GLN A 11 -0.99 22.75 -11.79
CA GLN A 11 -0.40 22.32 -10.52
C GLN A 11 -1.37 21.48 -9.68
N ALA A 12 -2.66 21.81 -9.68
CA ALA A 12 -3.68 21.00 -9.01
C ALA A 12 -3.85 19.62 -9.67
N LEU A 13 -3.71 19.54 -11.00
CA LEU A 13 -3.79 18.28 -11.75
C LEU A 13 -2.55 17.38 -11.55
N ALA A 14 -1.36 17.97 -11.47
CA ALA A 14 -0.10 17.25 -11.24
C ALA A 14 0.00 16.64 -9.83
N ASN A 15 -0.80 17.13 -8.88
CA ASN A 15 -0.90 16.58 -7.52
C ASN A 15 -1.98 15.48 -7.36
N LEU A 16 -2.62 15.05 -8.47
CA LEU A 16 -3.68 14.03 -8.40
C LEU A 16 -3.15 12.61 -8.20
N ASP A 17 -1.89 12.36 -8.59
CA ASP A 17 -1.20 11.13 -8.23
C ASP A 17 -0.41 11.40 -6.94
N PRO A 18 -0.74 10.74 -5.82
CA PRO A 18 -0.06 10.97 -4.54
C PRO A 18 1.39 10.44 -4.52
N LEU A 19 1.82 9.78 -5.59
CA LEU A 19 3.14 9.19 -5.73
C LEU A 19 3.96 10.03 -6.71
N GLU A 20 5.06 10.61 -6.21
CA GLU A 20 5.96 11.42 -7.03
C GLU A 20 6.50 10.62 -8.23
N GLU A 21 6.65 11.27 -9.39
CA GLU A 21 7.29 10.67 -10.56
C GLU A 21 8.70 10.16 -10.19
N GLY A 22 8.87 8.83 -10.16
CA GLY A 22 10.14 8.18 -9.83
C GLY A 22 10.29 7.68 -8.39
N ALA A 23 9.24 7.77 -7.55
CA ALA A 23 9.23 7.16 -6.22
C ALA A 23 9.50 5.65 -6.30
N THR A 24 10.48 5.18 -5.53
CA THR A 24 10.81 3.76 -5.45
C THR A 24 9.93 3.05 -4.42
N ASP A 25 9.87 1.71 -4.49
CA ASP A 25 9.18 0.91 -3.47
C ASP A 25 9.77 1.15 -2.07
N ASP A 26 11.07 1.44 -1.95
CA ASP A 26 11.72 1.76 -0.67
C ASP A 26 11.28 3.14 -0.11
N ASP A 27 11.08 4.12 -0.99
CA ASP A 27 10.56 5.45 -0.60
C ASP A 27 9.12 5.32 -0.08
N LEU A 28 8.29 4.59 -0.80
CA LEU A 28 6.89 4.35 -0.42
C LEU A 28 6.78 3.52 0.86
N LEU A 29 7.62 2.50 1.02
CA LEU A 29 7.71 1.74 2.27
C LEU A 29 8.03 2.67 3.44
N THR A 30 9.04 3.52 3.28
CA THR A 30 9.45 4.47 4.32
C THR A 30 8.33 5.43 4.68
N GLU A 31 7.62 5.97 3.68
CA GLU A 31 6.49 6.86 3.88
C GLU A 31 5.35 6.18 4.66
N LEU A 32 4.97 4.97 4.28
CA LEU A 32 3.90 4.21 4.94
C LEU A 32 4.24 3.90 6.39
N LEU A 33 5.49 3.54 6.68
CA LEU A 33 5.97 3.32 8.04
C LEU A 33 5.85 4.59 8.87
N LEU A 34 6.31 5.73 8.35
CA LEU A 34 6.24 7.02 9.04
C LEU A 34 4.80 7.48 9.30
N LYS A 35 3.90 7.33 8.32
CA LYS A 35 2.47 7.65 8.47
C LYS A 35 1.80 6.85 9.59
N ARG A 36 2.26 5.61 9.81
CA ARG A 36 1.78 4.72 10.88
C ARG A 36 2.55 4.91 12.22
N GLY A 37 3.51 5.83 12.28
CA GLY A 37 4.33 6.06 13.47
C GLY A 37 5.36 4.94 13.74
N ILE A 38 5.64 4.10 12.75
CA ILE A 38 6.60 3.00 12.82
C ILE A 38 7.97 3.54 12.40
N SER A 39 9.02 3.17 13.15
CA SER A 39 10.38 3.56 12.79
C SER A 39 10.79 2.93 11.44
N PRO A 40 11.36 3.70 10.48
CA PRO A 40 11.97 3.13 9.28
C PRO A 40 13.15 2.19 9.57
N LEU A 41 13.69 2.24 10.79
CA LEU A 41 14.75 1.37 11.27
C LEU A 41 14.22 0.08 11.93
N ALA A 42 12.90 -0.12 11.94
CA ALA A 42 12.30 -1.36 12.43
C ALA A 42 12.82 -2.57 11.64
N GLN A 43 12.74 -3.75 12.25
CA GLN A 43 13.06 -4.98 11.54
C GLN A 43 12.00 -5.22 10.46
N ILE A 44 12.44 -5.35 9.21
CA ILE A 44 11.58 -5.65 8.07
C ILE A 44 12.06 -6.97 7.46
N GLU A 45 11.15 -7.94 7.44
CA GLU A 45 11.32 -9.19 6.72
C GLU A 45 10.83 -8.98 5.28
N ARG A 46 11.78 -8.91 4.33
CA ARG A 46 11.46 -8.75 2.90
C ARG A 46 11.19 -10.11 2.27
N HIS A 47 10.03 -10.24 1.66
CA HIS A 47 9.67 -11.33 0.75
C HIS A 47 9.61 -10.78 -0.68
N ASP A 48 9.59 -11.67 -1.68
CA ASP A 48 9.64 -11.28 -3.10
C ASP A 48 8.55 -10.26 -3.50
N ASN A 49 7.38 -10.33 -2.86
CA ASN A 49 6.21 -9.54 -3.23
C ASN A 49 5.62 -8.70 -2.08
N PHE A 50 6.16 -8.79 -0.86
CA PHE A 50 5.65 -8.02 0.28
C PHE A 50 6.71 -7.87 1.37
N CYS A 51 6.53 -6.87 2.23
CA CYS A 51 7.33 -6.68 3.43
C CYS A 51 6.50 -7.04 4.66
N PHE A 52 7.08 -7.77 5.61
CA PHE A 52 6.49 -8.05 6.92
C PHE A 52 7.26 -7.33 8.01
N ILE A 53 6.54 -6.67 8.91
CA ILE A 53 7.08 -5.94 10.06
C ILE A 53 6.65 -6.70 11.32
N PRO A 54 7.50 -7.59 11.87
CA PRO A 54 7.09 -8.50 12.94
C PRO A 54 6.66 -7.79 14.22
N SER A 55 7.26 -6.64 14.56
CA SER A 55 6.92 -5.88 15.76
C SER A 55 5.47 -5.41 15.76
N GLU A 56 4.94 -5.08 14.59
CA GLU A 56 3.57 -4.59 14.40
C GLU A 56 2.61 -5.66 13.88
N LYS A 57 3.14 -6.86 13.55
CA LYS A 57 2.43 -7.87 12.76
C LYS A 57 1.77 -7.27 11.50
N LEU A 58 2.48 -6.36 10.84
CA LEU A 58 1.99 -5.61 9.70
C LEU A 58 2.61 -6.17 8.41
N VAL A 59 1.79 -6.37 7.39
CA VAL A 59 2.26 -6.60 6.02
C VAL A 59 2.05 -5.34 5.18
N ILE A 60 3.04 -4.98 4.37
CA ILE A 60 2.94 -3.92 3.36
C ILE A 60 3.20 -4.56 1.99
N CYS A 61 2.21 -4.47 1.11
CA CYS A 61 2.25 -5.02 -0.25
C CYS A 61 2.37 -3.89 -1.27
N LEU A 62 3.52 -3.79 -1.92
CA LEU A 62 3.85 -2.71 -2.87
C LEU A 62 3.76 -3.15 -4.34
N VAL A 63 3.27 -4.38 -4.59
CA VAL A 63 3.13 -4.92 -5.95
C VAL A 63 2.22 -4.04 -6.81
N HIS A 64 2.48 -4.08 -8.11
CA HIS A 64 1.68 -3.37 -9.11
C HIS A 64 0.45 -4.18 -9.57
N SER A 65 0.42 -5.48 -9.27
CA SER A 65 -0.69 -6.36 -9.60
C SER A 65 -0.87 -7.39 -8.48
N MET A 66 -2.04 -7.35 -7.85
CA MET A 66 -2.44 -8.28 -6.81
C MET A 66 -3.02 -9.56 -7.42
N ALA A 67 -2.75 -10.70 -6.78
CA ALA A 67 -3.32 -12.00 -7.14
C ALA A 67 -3.81 -12.73 -5.89
N GLU A 68 -4.78 -13.63 -6.04
CA GLU A 68 -5.33 -14.40 -4.90
C GLU A 68 -4.25 -15.26 -4.21
N GLU A 69 -3.32 -15.83 -4.99
CA GLU A 69 -2.23 -16.65 -4.46
C GLU A 69 -1.24 -15.83 -3.61
N LEU A 70 -0.96 -14.60 -4.03
CA LEU A 70 -0.14 -13.67 -3.26
C LEU A 70 -0.84 -13.32 -1.94
N PHE A 71 -2.14 -13.02 -2.00
CA PHE A 71 -2.89 -12.67 -0.81
C PHE A 71 -3.01 -13.85 0.18
N ALA A 72 -3.18 -15.07 -0.32
CA ALA A 72 -3.14 -16.27 0.50
C ALA A 72 -1.79 -16.45 1.20
N THR A 73 -0.69 -16.13 0.50
CA THR A 73 0.67 -16.14 1.08
C THR A 73 0.83 -15.09 2.19
N ILE A 74 0.30 -13.89 1.98
CA ILE A 74 0.27 -12.82 2.98
C ILE A 74 -0.52 -13.28 4.22
N LEU A 75 -1.70 -13.85 4.05
CA LEU A 75 -2.53 -14.34 5.17
C LEU A 75 -1.88 -15.50 5.92
N ALA A 76 -1.11 -16.35 5.24
CA ALA A 76 -0.36 -17.44 5.87
C ALA A 76 0.72 -16.93 6.85
N ALA A 77 1.23 -15.70 6.66
CA ALA A 77 2.12 -15.04 7.60
C ALA A 77 1.40 -14.58 8.90
N LYS A 78 0.07 -14.70 8.96
CA LYS A 78 -0.80 -14.33 10.09
C LYS A 78 -0.58 -12.88 10.58
N PRO A 79 -0.67 -11.89 9.67
CA PRO A 79 -0.61 -10.49 10.07
C PRO A 79 -1.84 -10.10 10.91
N SER A 80 -1.70 -9.04 11.68
CA SER A 80 -2.83 -8.34 12.32
C SER A 80 -3.38 -7.25 11.41
N SER A 81 -2.55 -6.64 10.57
CA SER A 81 -2.94 -5.60 9.61
C SER A 81 -2.19 -5.77 8.28
N ILE A 82 -2.82 -5.39 7.17
CA ILE A 82 -2.24 -5.40 5.82
C ILE A 82 -2.48 -4.04 5.17
N ILE A 83 -1.43 -3.45 4.59
CA ILE A 83 -1.54 -2.29 3.69
C ILE A 83 -1.34 -2.76 2.27
N ILE A 84 -2.24 -2.36 1.38
CA ILE A 84 -2.19 -2.67 -0.05
C ILE A 84 -2.39 -1.37 -0.83
N LEU A 85 -1.60 -1.16 -1.88
CA LEU A 85 -1.82 -0.01 -2.75
C LEU A 85 -3.06 -0.23 -3.61
N ASP A 86 -3.94 0.77 -3.72
CA ASP A 86 -5.17 0.70 -4.52
C ASP A 86 -4.89 0.33 -5.97
N ARG A 87 -3.79 0.88 -6.53
CA ARG A 87 -3.30 0.58 -7.88
C ARG A 87 -3.02 -0.90 -8.13
N ALA A 88 -2.75 -1.71 -7.10
CA ALA A 88 -2.49 -3.14 -7.24
C ALA A 88 -3.72 -3.91 -7.75
N PHE A 89 -4.93 -3.34 -7.59
CA PHE A 89 -6.18 -3.93 -8.05
C PHE A 89 -6.56 -3.52 -9.48
N GLY A 90 -6.01 -2.41 -9.99
CA GLY A 90 -6.45 -1.83 -11.26
C GLY A 90 -7.97 -1.64 -11.29
N ASP A 91 -8.62 -2.11 -12.36
CA ASP A 91 -10.08 -2.07 -12.50
C ASP A 91 -10.80 -3.31 -11.90
N ASP A 92 -10.07 -4.24 -11.27
CA ASP A 92 -10.63 -5.48 -10.74
C ASP A 92 -11.23 -5.29 -9.34
N ILE A 93 -12.40 -4.64 -9.33
CA ILE A 93 -13.19 -4.40 -8.12
C ILE A 93 -13.60 -5.72 -7.45
N ASN A 94 -13.83 -6.79 -8.24
CA ASN A 94 -14.24 -8.09 -7.70
C ASN A 94 -13.12 -8.72 -6.88
N LEU A 95 -11.89 -8.69 -7.40
CA LEU A 95 -10.71 -9.13 -6.67
C LEU A 95 -10.58 -8.35 -5.36
N LYS A 96 -10.63 -7.01 -5.40
CA LYS A 96 -10.53 -6.17 -4.19
C LYS A 96 -11.55 -6.56 -3.12
N VAL A 97 -12.83 -6.64 -3.49
CA VAL A 97 -13.90 -7.01 -2.55
C VAL A 97 -13.70 -8.42 -2.00
N ASN A 98 -13.31 -9.38 -2.83
CA ASN A 98 -13.07 -10.76 -2.42
C ASN A 98 -11.95 -10.82 -1.36
N LEU A 99 -10.81 -10.18 -1.60
CA LEU A 99 -9.67 -10.20 -0.68
C LEU A 99 -10.02 -9.51 0.66
N LEU A 100 -10.75 -8.39 0.63
CA LEU A 100 -11.22 -7.72 1.85
C LEU A 100 -12.10 -8.64 2.70
N LEU A 101 -13.05 -9.34 2.08
CA LEU A 101 -13.92 -10.30 2.77
C LEU A 101 -13.13 -11.51 3.31
N GLN A 102 -12.09 -11.96 2.60
CA GLN A 102 -11.22 -13.05 3.07
C GLN A 102 -10.45 -12.65 4.34
N ALA A 103 -9.90 -11.44 4.39
CA ALA A 103 -9.21 -10.92 5.57
C ALA A 103 -10.17 -10.70 6.75
N GLU A 104 -11.35 -10.13 6.50
CA GLU A 104 -12.37 -9.91 7.54
C GLU A 104 -12.76 -11.23 8.23
N ARG A 105 -12.95 -12.30 7.46
CA ARG A 105 -13.24 -13.65 7.99
C ARG A 105 -12.13 -14.21 8.88
N GLN A 106 -10.89 -13.74 8.70
CA GLN A 106 -9.73 -14.13 9.51
C GLN A 106 -9.41 -13.12 10.61
N GLY A 107 -10.20 -12.05 10.74
CA GLY A 107 -9.98 -10.99 11.73
C GLY A 107 -8.74 -10.15 11.44
N VAL A 108 -8.33 -10.04 10.18
CA VAL A 108 -7.18 -9.23 9.74
C VAL A 108 -7.69 -7.90 9.21
N GLU A 109 -7.13 -6.80 9.68
CA GLU A 109 -7.45 -5.46 9.18
C GLU A 109 -6.74 -5.21 7.85
N VAL A 110 -7.45 -4.65 6.86
CA VAL A 110 -6.87 -4.29 5.57
C VAL A 110 -7.11 -2.81 5.29
N GLU A 111 -6.04 -2.07 5.08
CA GLU A 111 -6.06 -0.70 4.58
C GLU A 111 -5.65 -0.70 3.11
N VAL A 112 -6.47 -0.05 2.27
CA VAL A 112 -6.14 0.18 0.87
C VAL A 112 -5.83 1.67 0.70
N VAL A 113 -4.61 1.97 0.23
CA VAL A 113 -4.03 3.32 0.16
C VAL A 113 -3.70 3.76 -1.25
#